data_AF-C5DD94-F1
#
_entry.id   AF-C5DD94-F1
#
_cell.length_a   1.000
_cell.length_b   1.000
_cell.length_c   1.000
_cell.angle_alpha   90.00
_cell.angle_beta   90.00
_cell.angle_gamma   90.00
#
_symmetry.space_group_name_H-M   'P 1'
#
loop_
_entity.id
_entity.type
_entity.pdbx_description
1 polymer ?
#
loop_
_entity_poly.entity_id
_entity_poly.type
_entity_poly.pdbx_seq_one_letter_code
_entity_poly.pdbx_strand_id
1 'polypeptide(L)'
;MAQRTPQIYKLFQYVCAGLALIAAVEYFKYSTRINYEWFHCTLVEEPWEQGSSLSRLYAVGGPSCDKRGELKTIMKKITRGFDLQKEGISFCIKEDLEVPSVHYPIHDKKGAPGYVAYASYDSDSRDIREVCEDAPVLHI
;
A
#
# COMPACT_ATOMS: atom_id res chain seq x y z
N MET A 1 -22.24 -55.21 -16.30
CA MET A 1 -22.68 -54.85 -14.93
C MET A 1 -22.15 -53.46 -14.62
N ALA A 2 -23.01 -52.47 -14.37
CA ALA A 2 -22.57 -51.12 -14.02
C ALA A 2 -21.97 -51.13 -12.61
N GLN A 3 -20.68 -50.83 -12.50
CA GLN A 3 -19.95 -50.78 -11.24
C GLN A 3 -20.51 -49.61 -10.41
N ARG A 4 -21.28 -49.91 -9.35
CA ARG A 4 -21.71 -48.88 -8.39
C ARG A 4 -20.48 -48.37 -7.66
N THR A 5 -20.00 -47.19 -8.03
CA THR A 5 -19.05 -46.47 -7.18
C THR A 5 -19.70 -46.29 -5.80
N PRO A 6 -18.96 -46.51 -4.69
CA PRO A 6 -19.55 -46.40 -3.37
C PRO A 6 -20.06 -44.97 -3.21
N GLN A 7 -21.37 -44.80 -2.97
CA GLN A 7 -22.03 -43.49 -2.90
C GLN A 7 -21.35 -42.55 -1.90
N ILE A 8 -20.72 -43.10 -0.86
CA ILE A 8 -19.92 -42.40 0.14
C ILE A 8 -18.69 -41.71 -0.49
N TYR A 9 -18.01 -42.38 -1.44
CA TYR A 9 -16.84 -41.80 -2.11
C TYR A 9 -17.24 -40.61 -2.99
N LYS A 10 -18.37 -40.72 -3.70
CA LYS A 10 -18.93 -39.60 -4.47
C LYS A 10 -19.34 -38.44 -3.57
N LEU A 11 -19.98 -38.73 -2.43
CA LEU A 11 -20.33 -37.72 -1.44
C LEU A 11 -19.08 -36.99 -0.91
N PHE A 12 -18.04 -37.74 -0.55
CA PHE A 12 -16.78 -37.18 -0.07
C PHE A 12 -16.10 -36.29 -1.12
N GLN A 13 -16.08 -36.72 -2.40
CA GLN A 13 -15.59 -35.89 -3.50
C GLN A 13 -16.34 -34.55 -3.60
N TYR A 14 -17.67 -34.58 -3.51
CA TYR A 14 -18.48 -33.35 -3.56
C TYR A 14 -18.23 -32.43 -2.36
N VAL A 15 -18.12 -32.99 -1.15
CA VAL A 15 -17.80 -32.21 0.06
C VAL A 15 -16.42 -31.56 -0.05
N CYS A 16 -15.39 -32.32 -0.45
CA CYS A 16 -14.05 -31.77 -0.64
C CYS A 16 -14.01 -30.69 -1.72
N ALA A 17 -14.72 -30.90 -2.84
CA ALA A 17 -14.83 -29.89 -3.90
C ALA A 17 -15.51 -28.60 -3.39
N GLY A 18 -16.61 -28.74 -2.63
CA GLY A 18 -17.29 -27.60 -2.02
C GLY A 18 -16.40 -26.82 -1.04
N LEU A 19 -15.70 -27.53 -0.17
CA LEU A 19 -14.75 -26.92 0.78
C LEU A 19 -13.59 -26.23 0.06
N ALA A 20 -13.05 -26.82 -1.01
CA ALA A 20 -11.99 -26.22 -1.80
C ALA A 20 -12.44 -24.92 -2.49
N LEU A 21 -13.67 -24.87 -3.00
CA LEU A 21 -14.24 -23.65 -3.59
C LEU A 21 -14.42 -22.54 -2.55
N ILE A 22 -14.93 -22.87 -1.36
CA ILE A 22 -15.05 -21.92 -0.24
C ILE A 22 -13.66 -21.39 0.15
N ALA A 23 -12.69 -22.28 0.31
CA ALA A 23 -11.32 -21.91 0.66
C ALA A 23 -10.68 -21.00 -0.41
N ALA A 24 -10.92 -21.27 -1.70
CA ALA A 24 -10.42 -20.45 -2.79
C ALA A 24 -10.98 -19.01 -2.75
N VAL A 25 -12.29 -18.86 -2.49
CA VAL A 25 -12.94 -17.55 -2.37
C VAL A 25 -12.41 -16.77 -1.17
N GLU A 26 -12.28 -17.42 -0.01
CA GLU A 26 -11.74 -16.77 1.19
C GLU A 26 -10.26 -16.41 1.02
N TYR A 27 -9.47 -17.28 0.38
CA TYR A 27 -8.09 -16.98 0.05
C TYR A 27 -7.98 -15.78 -0.91
N PHE A 28 -8.85 -15.70 -1.91
CA PHE A 28 -8.90 -14.56 -2.82
C PHE A 28 -9.23 -13.25 -2.07
N LYS A 29 -10.24 -13.24 -1.20
CA LYS A 29 -10.58 -12.07 -0.35
C LYS A 29 -9.40 -11.64 0.54
N TYR A 30 -8.75 -12.61 1.17
CA TYR A 30 -7.61 -12.35 2.04
C TYR A 30 -6.42 -11.79 1.25
N SER A 31 -6.10 -12.40 0.11
CA SER A 31 -5.01 -11.96 -0.77
C SER A 31 -5.25 -10.56 -1.32
N THR A 32 -6.46 -10.27 -1.83
CA THR A 32 -6.82 -8.93 -2.33
C THR A 32 -6.79 -7.87 -1.23
N ARG A 33 -7.20 -8.20 0.00
CA ARG A 33 -7.09 -7.29 1.15
C ARG A 33 -5.63 -6.93 1.50
N ILE A 34 -4.72 -7.89 1.43
CA ILE A 34 -3.29 -7.67 1.76
C ILE A 34 -2.56 -6.93 0.65
N ASN A 35 -2.85 -7.31 -0.59
CA ASN A 35 -2.20 -6.79 -1.79
C ASN A 35 -2.98 -5.63 -2.42
N TYR A 36 -3.94 -5.04 -1.71
CA TYR A 36 -4.78 -3.93 -2.20
C TYR A 36 -3.94 -2.83 -2.86
N GLU A 37 -2.79 -2.50 -2.27
CA GLU A 37 -1.86 -1.50 -2.82
C GLU A 37 -1.30 -1.92 -4.18
N TRP A 38 -0.92 -3.18 -4.35
CA TRP A 38 -0.43 -3.71 -5.63
C TRP A 38 -1.47 -3.59 -6.75
N PHE A 39 -2.76 -3.72 -6.41
CA PHE A 39 -3.86 -3.62 -7.37
C PHE A 39 -4.35 -2.19 -7.61
N HIS A 40 -4.17 -1.28 -6.65
CA HIS A 40 -4.86 0.01 -6.68
C HIS A 40 -3.93 1.23 -6.63
N CYS A 41 -2.93 1.27 -5.74
CA CYS A 41 -2.05 2.42 -5.54
C CYS A 41 -0.58 2.01 -5.65
N THR A 42 0.11 2.50 -6.68
CA THR A 42 1.55 2.29 -6.84
C THR A 42 2.31 3.32 -6.01
N LEU A 43 3.09 2.86 -5.05
CA LEU A 43 4.05 3.70 -4.33
C LEU A 43 5.23 4.04 -5.25
N VAL A 44 5.62 5.30 -5.24
CA VAL A 44 6.86 5.81 -5.83
C VAL A 44 7.74 6.36 -4.70
N GLU A 45 9.00 5.94 -4.71
CA GLU A 45 10.03 6.40 -3.78
C GLU A 45 11.18 6.98 -4.59
N GLU A 46 11.46 8.25 -4.38
CA GLU A 46 12.52 8.99 -5.03
C GLU A 46 13.52 9.46 -3.97
N PRO A 47 14.82 9.10 -4.10
CA PRO A 47 15.83 9.64 -3.21
C PRO A 47 15.93 11.16 -3.43
N TRP A 48 16.01 11.92 -2.34
CA TRP A 48 16.12 13.39 -2.43
C TRP A 48 17.49 13.81 -2.99
N GLU A 49 18.57 13.27 -2.42
CA GLU A 49 19.95 13.48 -2.85
C GLU A 49 20.77 12.19 -2.70
N GLN A 50 21.87 12.07 -3.47
CA GLN A 50 22.76 10.91 -3.36
C GLN A 50 23.49 10.92 -2.00
N GLY A 51 23.22 9.91 -1.18
CA GLY A 51 23.89 9.70 0.11
C GLY A 51 23.10 10.20 1.33
N SER A 52 21.96 10.89 1.12
CA SER A 52 21.00 11.20 2.19
C SER A 52 20.05 10.03 2.40
N SER A 53 19.60 9.80 3.64
CA SER A 53 18.51 8.88 3.94
C SER A 53 17.11 9.48 3.67
N LEU A 54 17.05 10.73 3.20
CA LEU A 54 15.81 11.41 2.87
C LEU A 54 15.22 10.86 1.57
N SER A 55 14.01 10.33 1.69
CA SER A 55 13.20 9.85 0.57
C SER A 55 11.94 10.69 0.43
N ARG A 56 11.63 11.08 -0.82
CA ARG A 56 10.31 11.57 -1.21
C ARG A 56 9.43 10.38 -1.56
N LEU A 57 8.27 10.29 -0.91
CA LEU A 57 7.31 9.21 -1.06
C LEU A 57 5.99 9.78 -1.56
N TYR A 58 5.45 9.21 -2.62
CA TYR A 58 4.08 9.50 -3.05
C TYR A 58 3.45 8.24 -3.62
N ALA A 59 2.13 8.19 -3.66
CA ALA A 59 1.40 7.07 -4.24
C ALA A 59 0.50 7.60 -5.35
N VAL A 60 0.48 6.88 -6.47
CA VAL A 60 -0.36 7.18 -7.63
C VAL A 60 -0.94 5.89 -8.17
N GLY A 61 -2.16 5.90 -8.68
CA GLY A 61 -2.84 4.66 -9.00
C GLY A 61 -3.95 4.80 -10.03
N GLY A 62 -4.67 3.70 -10.22
CA GLY A 62 -5.81 3.64 -11.13
C GLY A 62 -7.10 4.14 -10.48
N PRO A 63 -8.28 3.84 -11.06
CA PRO A 63 -9.58 4.38 -10.65
C PRO A 63 -10.08 3.93 -9.27
N SER A 64 -9.24 3.34 -8.45
CA SER A 64 -9.55 2.97 -7.06
C SER A 64 -8.51 3.49 -6.06
N CYS A 65 -7.53 4.26 -6.54
CA CYS A 65 -6.56 4.97 -5.71
C CYS A 65 -7.10 6.37 -5.42
N ASP A 66 -7.82 6.50 -4.32
CA ASP A 66 -8.22 7.80 -3.79
C ASP A 66 -7.16 8.33 -2.79
N LYS A 67 -7.33 9.57 -2.34
CA LYS A 67 -6.44 10.19 -1.34
C LYS A 67 -6.22 9.33 -0.10
N ARG A 68 -7.28 8.62 0.34
CA ARG A 68 -7.20 7.70 1.49
C ARG A 68 -6.30 6.50 1.20
N GLY A 69 -6.43 5.90 0.02
CA GLY A 69 -5.59 4.82 -0.45
C GLY A 69 -4.13 5.24 -0.56
N GLU A 70 -3.87 6.43 -1.09
CA GLU A 70 -2.53 7.01 -1.18
C GLU A 70 -1.89 7.17 0.19
N LEU A 71 -2.58 7.86 1.11
CA LEU A 71 -2.08 8.08 2.47
C LEU A 71 -1.78 6.77 3.19
N LYS A 72 -2.67 5.77 3.07
CA LYS A 72 -2.47 4.45 3.66
C LYS A 72 -1.22 3.75 3.09
N THR A 73 -1.01 3.86 1.78
CA THR A 73 0.13 3.25 1.08
C THR A 73 1.44 3.91 1.54
N ILE A 74 1.47 5.24 1.59
CA ILE A 74 2.62 6.02 2.07
C ILE A 74 2.94 5.67 3.53
N MET A 75 1.94 5.68 4.42
CA MET A 75 2.13 5.35 5.84
C MET A 75 2.63 3.92 6.06
N LYS A 76 2.12 2.96 5.29
CA LYS A 76 2.60 1.58 5.37
C LYS A 76 4.06 1.47 4.93
N LYS A 77 4.48 2.23 3.91
CA LYS A 77 5.89 2.28 3.52
C LYS A 77 6.75 2.87 4.62
N ILE A 78 6.37 3.99 5.21
CA ILE A 78 7.13 4.62 6.30
C ILE A 78 7.29 3.64 7.47
N THR A 79 6.20 3.01 7.90
CA THR A 79 6.21 2.11 9.07
C THR A 79 6.88 0.75 8.83
N ARG A 80 7.02 0.29 7.57
CA ARG A 80 7.59 -1.04 7.27
C ARG A 80 8.88 -1.00 6.45
N GLY A 81 9.16 0.10 5.77
CA GLY A 81 10.30 0.24 4.86
C GLY A 81 11.58 0.65 5.56
N PHE A 82 11.47 1.32 6.70
CA PHE A 82 12.59 1.73 7.54
C PHE A 82 12.80 0.73 8.67
N ASP A 83 14.06 0.53 9.05
CA ASP A 83 14.45 -0.37 10.12
C ASP A 83 14.52 0.37 11.46
N LEU A 84 13.40 0.39 12.17
CA LEU A 84 13.24 1.04 13.48
C LEU A 84 14.16 0.49 14.57
N GLN A 85 14.80 -0.67 14.37
CA GLN A 85 15.78 -1.18 15.34
C GLN A 85 17.13 -0.48 15.22
N LYS A 86 17.42 0.13 14.06
CA LYS A 86 18.66 0.87 13.84
C LYS A 86 18.57 2.28 14.38
N GLU A 87 17.54 3.01 13.98
CA GLU A 87 17.37 4.42 14.30
C GLU A 87 15.89 4.83 14.20
N GLY A 88 15.52 5.87 14.95
CA GLY A 88 14.20 6.51 14.85
C GLY A 88 14.02 7.19 13.50
N ILE A 89 12.76 7.41 13.13
CA ILE A 89 12.41 8.03 11.85
C ILE A 89 11.67 9.32 12.12
N SER A 90 12.07 10.35 11.38
CA SER A 90 11.31 11.58 11.24
C SER A 90 10.60 11.56 9.89
N PHE A 91 9.35 12.03 9.82
CA PHE A 91 8.63 12.19 8.56
C PHE A 91 7.59 13.31 8.61
N CYS A 92 7.23 13.86 7.45
CA CYS A 92 6.06 14.73 7.30
C CYS A 92 5.23 14.31 6.08
N ILE A 93 3.96 14.71 6.08
CA ILE A 93 3.02 14.42 5.01
C ILE A 93 2.33 15.72 4.63
N LYS A 94 2.37 16.05 3.34
CA LYS A 94 1.76 17.23 2.74
C LYS A 94 0.58 16.80 1.89
N GLU A 95 -0.56 17.44 2.09
CA GLU A 95 -1.73 17.25 1.25
C GLU A 95 -1.72 18.23 0.08
N ASP A 96 -1.96 17.73 -1.12
CA ASP A 96 -2.24 18.57 -2.28
C ASP A 96 -3.73 18.93 -2.30
N LEU A 97 -4.06 20.19 -1.99
CA LEU A 97 -5.45 20.67 -1.93
C LEU A 97 -6.08 20.86 -3.31
N GLU A 98 -5.29 20.88 -4.39
CA GLU A 98 -5.81 20.97 -5.76
C GLU A 98 -6.41 19.64 -6.22
N VAL A 99 -5.99 18.54 -5.59
CA VAL A 99 -6.50 17.20 -5.88
C VAL A 99 -7.75 16.90 -5.03
N PRO A 100 -8.89 16.52 -5.63
CA PRO A 100 -10.08 16.12 -4.86
C PRO A 100 -9.83 14.87 -4.01
N SER A 101 -10.54 14.73 -2.88
CA SER A 101 -10.43 13.55 -2.01
C SER A 101 -10.72 12.24 -2.75
N VAL A 102 -11.67 12.27 -3.67
CA VAL A 102 -11.95 11.19 -4.60
C VAL A 102 -11.52 11.66 -5.98
N HIS A 103 -10.36 11.21 -6.42
CA HIS A 103 -9.84 11.49 -7.76
C HIS A 103 -9.44 10.15 -8.38
N TYR A 104 -10.15 9.79 -9.44
CA TYR A 104 -9.88 8.56 -10.16
C TYR A 104 -9.33 8.97 -11.52
N PRO A 105 -8.02 8.87 -11.77
CA PRO A 105 -7.50 9.11 -13.11
C PRO A 105 -8.13 8.09 -14.06
N ILE A 106 -8.99 8.56 -14.97
CA ILE A 106 -9.72 7.73 -15.95
C ILE A 106 -8.79 7.32 -17.12
N HIS A 107 -7.59 7.91 -17.20
CA HIS A 107 -6.63 7.72 -18.29
C HIS A 107 -5.28 7.17 -17.77
N ASP A 108 -4.43 6.63 -18.67
CA ASP A 108 -3.15 5.98 -18.35
C ASP A 108 -2.16 6.84 -17.54
N LYS A 109 -2.33 8.16 -17.54
CA LYS A 109 -1.61 9.04 -16.62
C LYS A 109 -2.28 8.95 -15.25
N LYS A 110 -1.59 8.31 -14.30
CA LYS A 110 -2.01 8.06 -12.90
C LYS A 110 -2.28 9.31 -12.04
N GLY A 111 -2.56 10.47 -12.64
CA GLY A 111 -2.89 11.72 -11.97
C GLY A 111 -1.72 12.38 -11.24
N ALA A 112 -1.98 13.54 -10.65
CA ALA A 112 -1.12 14.11 -9.62
C ALA A 112 -1.44 13.42 -8.29
N PRO A 113 -0.43 13.16 -7.43
CA PRO A 113 -0.66 12.54 -6.13
C PRO A 113 -1.40 13.50 -5.21
N GLY A 114 -2.40 13.00 -4.48
CA GLY A 114 -3.08 13.81 -3.47
C GLY A 114 -2.30 13.98 -2.16
N TYR A 115 -1.29 13.14 -1.91
CA TYR A 115 -0.34 13.28 -0.81
C TYR A 115 1.11 13.05 -1.24
N VAL A 116 2.00 13.86 -0.70
CA VAL A 116 3.46 13.68 -0.79
C VAL A 116 4.01 13.65 0.63
N ALA A 117 4.85 12.66 0.92
CA ALA A 117 5.53 12.54 2.19
C ALA A 117 7.05 12.58 2.01
N TYR A 118 7.72 13.00 3.07
CA TYR A 118 9.16 13.00 3.18
C TYR A 118 9.52 12.24 4.45
N ALA A 119 10.41 11.26 4.35
CA ALA A 119 10.82 10.43 5.47
C ALA A 119 12.33 10.21 5.45
N SER A 120 12.94 10.21 6.63
CA SER A 120 14.38 10.09 6.82
C SER A 120 14.69 9.57 8.23
N TYR A 121 15.86 8.95 8.41
CA TYR A 121 16.33 8.62 9.75
C TYR A 121 16.69 9.89 10.55
N ASP A 122 16.63 9.83 11.87
CA ASP A 122 16.87 11.00 12.73
C ASP A 122 18.28 11.61 12.57
N SER A 123 19.26 10.83 12.11
CA SER A 123 20.61 11.26 11.77
C SER A 123 20.64 12.37 10.71
N ASP A 124 19.69 12.38 9.78
CA ASP A 124 19.53 13.36 8.70
C ASP A 124 18.37 14.35 8.98
N SER A 125 17.98 14.51 10.24
CA SER A 125 16.84 15.36 10.68
C SER A 125 16.95 16.85 10.36
N ARG A 126 18.08 17.35 9.87
CA ARG A 126 18.20 18.74 9.38
C ARG A 126 17.50 18.91 8.04
N ASP A 127 17.71 17.97 7.12
CA ASP A 127 17.15 18.00 5.77
C ASP A 127 15.62 17.90 5.83
N ILE A 128 15.09 17.13 6.78
CA ILE A 128 13.64 16.96 6.91
C ILE A 128 12.94 18.22 7.41
N ARG A 129 13.59 19.04 8.26
CA ARG A 129 12.98 20.28 8.76
C ARG A 129 12.86 21.33 7.66
N GLU A 130 13.85 21.39 6.78
CA GLU A 130 13.84 22.28 5.62
C GLU A 130 12.73 21.88 4.63
N VAL A 131 12.61 20.58 4.34
CA VAL A 131 11.60 20.12 3.38
C VAL A 131 10.19 20.15 3.98
N CYS A 132 10.03 20.12 5.31
CA CYS A 132 8.74 20.09 5.99
C CYS A 132 8.32 21.43 6.63
N GLU A 133 8.84 22.59 6.19
CA GLU A 133 8.54 23.89 6.81
C GLU A 133 7.03 24.22 6.96
N ASP A 134 6.20 23.70 6.07
CA ASP A 134 4.75 23.89 5.97
C ASP A 134 3.92 22.72 6.54
N ALA A 135 4.56 21.71 7.14
CA ALA A 135 3.88 20.52 7.64
C ALA A 135 4.42 20.05 9.01
N PRO A 136 3.57 19.45 9.86
CA PRO A 136 4.04 18.90 11.12
C PRO A 136 5.00 17.74 10.88
N VAL A 137 6.16 17.78 11.55
CA VAL A 137 7.10 16.67 11.61
C VAL A 137 6.64 15.69 12.68
N LEU A 138 6.57 14.42 12.30
CA LEU A 138 6.18 13.28 13.13
C LEU A 138 7.38 12.36 13.33
N HIS A 139 7.38 11.64 14.46
CA HIS A 139 8.46 10.73 14.84
C HIS A 139 7.90 9.36 15.21
N ILE A 140 8.58 8.28 14.80
CA ILE A 140 8.26 6.89 15.14
C ILE A 140 9.51 6.18 15.66
#